data_AF-R7Y8Z6-F1
#
_entry.id   AF-R7Y8Z6-F1
#
_cell.length_a   1.000
_cell.length_b   1.000
_cell.length_c   1.000
_cell.angle_alpha   90.00
_cell.angle_beta   90.00
_cell.angle_gamma   90.00
#
_symmetry.space_group_name_H-M   'P 1'
#
loop_
_entity.id
_entity.type
_entity.pdbx_description
1 polymer ?
#
loop_
_entity_poly.entity_id
_entity_poly.type
_entity_poly.pdbx_seq_one_letter_code
_entity_poly.pdbx_strand_id
1 'polypeptide(L)'
;MTATDTAVAAKLSMLDRFLPVWIGAAMVAGLMLGRTVPGLGDALAAVEIDGISLPIALGLLIMMYPVLAKVRYDRLDSVTGDRRLLLGSLLLNWIVGPAL
;
A
#
# COMPACT_ATOMS: atom_id res chain seq x y z
N MET A 1 -26.70 17.25 1.32
CA MET A 1 -25.88 17.02 0.11
C MET A 1 -25.50 18.36 -0.47
N THR A 2 -24.40 18.92 0.03
CA THR A 2 -23.92 20.27 -0.28
C THR A 2 -23.04 20.24 -1.53
N ALA A 3 -23.21 21.21 -2.44
CA ALA A 3 -22.62 21.31 -3.78
C ALA A 3 -21.08 21.34 -3.86
N THR A 4 -20.37 21.15 -2.75
CA THR A 4 -18.91 21.20 -2.62
C THR A 4 -18.24 19.88 -3.02
N ASP A 5 -18.88 18.73 -2.78
CA ASP A 5 -18.30 17.40 -3.10
C ASP A 5 -18.09 17.18 -4.61
N THR A 6 -19.00 17.74 -5.43
CA THR A 6 -18.92 17.67 -6.90
C THR A 6 -17.70 18.37 -7.48
N ALA A 7 -17.18 19.42 -6.83
CA ALA A 7 -16.04 20.19 -7.32
C ALA A 7 -14.68 19.51 -7.05
N VAL A 8 -14.58 18.71 -5.97
CA VAL A 8 -13.36 17.94 -5.65
C VAL A 8 -13.23 16.73 -6.57
N ALA A 9 -14.34 16.02 -6.84
CA ALA A 9 -14.36 14.89 -7.77
C ALA A 9 -14.01 15.28 -9.22
N ALA A 10 -14.25 16.54 -9.62
CA ALA A 10 -13.89 17.07 -10.94
C ALA A 10 -12.41 17.47 -11.08
N LYS A 11 -11.69 17.64 -9.97
CA LYS A 11 -10.24 17.96 -9.92
C LYS A 11 -9.33 16.74 -9.81
N LEU A 12 -9.88 15.56 -9.56
CA LEU A 12 -9.13 14.30 -9.51
C LEU A 12 -8.95 13.74 -10.92
N SER A 13 -7.73 13.32 -11.25
CA SER A 13 -7.43 12.67 -12.52
C SER A 13 -8.36 11.46 -12.71
N MET A 14 -8.79 11.16 -13.95
CA MET A 14 -9.63 9.98 -14.24
C MET A 14 -9.01 8.69 -13.67
N LEU A 15 -7.68 8.64 -13.59
CA LEU A 15 -6.92 7.54 -13.02
C LEU A 15 -7.13 7.42 -11.49
N ASP A 16 -7.12 8.53 -10.76
CA ASP A 16 -7.39 8.57 -9.32
C ASP A 16 -8.86 8.27 -9.02
N ARG A 17 -9.76 8.75 -9.88
CA ARG A 17 -11.21 8.53 -9.75
C ARG A 17 -11.61 7.07 -9.93
N PHE A 18 -11.00 6.38 -10.89
CA PHE A 18 -11.26 4.96 -11.18
C PHE A 18 -10.22 4.02 -10.56
N LEU A 19 -9.40 4.51 -9.63
CA LEU A 19 -8.32 3.72 -9.00
C LEU A 19 -8.81 2.38 -8.43
N PRO A 20 -9.96 2.28 -7.72
CA PRO A 20 -10.45 1.00 -7.22
C PRO A 20 -10.77 0.00 -8.34
N VAL A 21 -11.31 0.48 -9.47
CA VAL A 21 -11.63 -0.35 -10.64
C VAL A 21 -10.36 -0.85 -11.29
N TRP A 22 -9.35 0.02 -11.45
CA TRP A 22 -8.05 -0.37 -11.99
C TRP A 22 -7.32 -1.37 -11.09
N ILE A 23 -7.35 -1.20 -9.77
CA ILE A 23 -6.79 -2.16 -8.82
C ILE A 23 -7.49 -3.52 -8.98
N GLY A 24 -8.82 -3.54 -9.01
CA GLY A 24 -9.58 -4.78 -9.22
C GLY A 24 -9.26 -5.46 -10.56
N ALA A 25 -9.18 -4.68 -11.64
CA ALA A 25 -8.80 -5.19 -12.96
C ALA A 25 -7.39 -5.77 -12.97
N ALA A 26 -6.42 -5.10 -12.34
CA ALA A 26 -5.05 -5.57 -12.21
C ALA A 26 -4.94 -6.86 -11.37
N MET A 27 -5.71 -6.97 -10.28
CA MET A 27 -5.77 -8.19 -9.47
C MET A 27 -6.32 -9.38 -10.28
N VAL A 28 -7.44 -9.18 -10.99
CA VAL A 28 -8.04 -10.23 -11.83
C VAL A 28 -7.09 -10.62 -12.95
N ALA A 29 -6.48 -9.65 -13.63
CA ALA A 29 -5.51 -9.90 -14.69
C ALA A 29 -4.28 -10.65 -14.17
N GLY A 30 -3.72 -10.23 -13.03
CA GLY A 30 -2.57 -10.88 -12.39
C GLY A 30 -2.86 -12.31 -11.97
N LEU A 31 -4.04 -12.58 -11.38
CA LEU A 31 -4.45 -13.93 -11.02
C LEU A 31 -4.67 -14.81 -12.26
N MET A 32 -5.30 -14.27 -13.31
CA MET A 32 -5.50 -14.96 -14.57
C MET A 32 -4.18 -15.29 -15.25
N LEU A 33 -3.24 -14.37 -15.25
CA LEU A 33 -1.92 -14.59 -15.84
C LEU A 33 -1.12 -15.61 -15.01
N GLY A 34 -1.14 -15.51 -13.68
CA GLY A 34 -0.46 -16.44 -12.77
C GLY A 34 -0.98 -17.88 -12.87
N ARG A 35 -2.27 -18.08 -13.16
CA ARG A 35 -2.85 -19.44 -13.29
C ARG A 35 -2.73 -20.03 -14.70
N THR A 36 -2.70 -19.21 -15.76
CA THR A 36 -2.65 -19.71 -17.15
C THR A 36 -1.23 -19.91 -17.66
N VAL A 37 -0.24 -19.23 -17.09
CA VAL A 37 1.17 -19.36 -17.46
C VAL A 37 1.84 -20.39 -16.53
N PRO A 38 2.08 -21.63 -17.00
CA PRO A 38 2.83 -22.61 -16.21
C PRO A 38 4.27 -22.13 -16.03
N GLY A 39 4.83 -22.30 -14.83
CA GLY A 39 6.21 -21.90 -14.52
C GLY A 39 6.40 -20.42 -14.17
N LEU A 40 5.33 -19.60 -14.11
CA LEU A 40 5.44 -18.22 -13.62
C LEU A 40 5.88 -18.21 -12.15
N GLY A 41 5.30 -19.10 -11.34
CA GLY A 41 5.69 -19.33 -9.95
C GLY A 41 7.12 -19.81 -9.82
N ASP A 42 7.57 -20.73 -10.67
CA ASP A 42 8.96 -21.22 -10.68
C ASP A 42 9.94 -20.12 -11.08
N ALA A 43 9.59 -19.26 -12.02
CA ALA A 43 10.39 -18.09 -12.39
C ALA A 43 10.44 -17.06 -11.26
N LEU A 44 9.34 -16.83 -10.54
CA LEU A 44 9.30 -15.96 -9.35
C LEU A 44 10.14 -16.56 -8.21
N ALA A 45 10.08 -17.87 -8.01
CA ALA A 45 10.86 -18.62 -7.02
C ALA A 45 12.36 -18.68 -7.38
N ALA A 46 12.70 -18.73 -8.67
CA ALA A 46 14.09 -18.65 -9.14
C ALA A 46 14.72 -17.27 -8.86
N VAL A 47 13.90 -16.24 -8.71
CA VAL A 47 14.31 -14.88 -8.32
C VAL A 47 13.88 -14.58 -6.87
N GLU A 48 13.81 -15.61 -6.03
CA GLU A 48 13.59 -15.52 -4.60
C GLU A 48 14.93 -15.59 -3.86
N ILE A 49 15.09 -14.75 -2.84
CA ILE A 49 16.23 -14.80 -1.93
C ILE A 49 15.67 -14.93 -0.52
N ASP A 50 16.05 -15.99 0.19
CA ASP A 50 15.65 -16.26 1.58
C ASP A 50 14.12 -16.22 1.84
N GLY A 51 13.29 -16.76 0.93
CA GLY A 51 11.84 -16.77 1.11
C GLY A 51 11.11 -15.56 0.52
N ILE A 52 11.83 -14.57 -0.01
CA ILE A 52 11.28 -13.29 -0.46
C ILE A 52 11.55 -13.07 -1.95
N SER A 53 10.49 -12.93 -2.74
CA SER A 53 10.62 -12.68 -4.18
C SER A 53 11.07 -11.24 -4.45
N LEU A 54 12.16 -11.10 -5.21
CA LEU A 54 12.73 -9.81 -5.61
C LEU A 54 11.73 -8.86 -6.27
N PRO A 55 10.85 -9.33 -7.20
CA PRO A 55 9.86 -8.46 -7.81
C PRO A 55 8.87 -7.85 -6.80
N ILE A 56 8.42 -8.64 -5.82
CA ILE A 56 7.52 -8.15 -4.77
C ILE A 56 8.26 -7.18 -3.86
N ALA A 57 9.49 -7.52 -3.44
CA ALA A 57 10.32 -6.64 -2.61
C ALA A 57 10.56 -5.28 -3.29
N LEU A 58 10.86 -5.28 -4.59
CA LEU A 58 11.03 -4.05 -5.37
C LEU A 58 9.71 -3.26 -5.46
N GLY A 59 8.58 -3.94 -5.71
CA GLY A 59 7.27 -3.31 -5.73
C GLY A 59 6.93 -2.62 -4.41
N LEU A 60 7.18 -3.30 -3.28
CA LEU A 60 6.99 -2.72 -1.94
C LEU A 60 7.93 -1.55 -1.68
N LEU A 61 9.20 -1.65 -2.07
CA LEU A 61 10.18 -0.57 -1.92
C LEU A 61 9.74 0.69 -2.69
N ILE A 62 9.32 0.52 -3.95
CA ILE A 62 8.81 1.62 -4.80
C ILE A 62 7.57 2.27 -4.18
N MET A 63 6.72 1.50 -3.51
CA MET A 63 5.52 2.05 -2.84
C MET A 63 5.85 2.76 -1.52
N MET A 64 6.82 2.24 -0.77
CA MET A 64 7.20 2.79 0.54
C MET A 64 8.04 4.07 0.43
N TYR A 65 9.01 4.09 -0.49
CA TYR A 65 9.90 5.24 -0.73
C TYR A 65 9.19 6.61 -0.83
N PRO A 66 8.12 6.79 -1.63
CA PRO A 66 7.47 8.09 -1.79
C PRO A 66 6.77 8.56 -0.51
N VAL A 67 6.33 7.64 0.35
CA VAL A 67 5.72 8.00 1.65
C VAL A 67 6.80 8.50 2.61
N LEU A 68 7.92 7.78 2.71
CA LEU A 68 9.07 8.16 3.56
C LEU A 68 9.66 9.51 3.14
N ALA A 69 9.80 9.75 1.83
CA ALA A 69 10.33 11.01 1.30
C ALA A 69 9.43 12.23 1.58
N LYS A 70 8.14 12.03 1.87
CA LYS A 70 7.18 13.11 2.16
C LYS A 70 7.07 13.44 3.65
N VAL A 71 7.81 12.76 4.53
CA VAL A 71 7.75 13.00 5.98
C VAL A 71 8.40 14.34 6.32
N ARG A 72 7.64 15.20 7.02
CA ARG A 72 8.16 16.46 7.57
C ARG A 72 8.62 16.25 9.00
N TYR A 73 9.94 16.20 9.19
CA TYR A 73 10.55 15.88 10.48
C TYR A 73 10.22 16.90 11.59
N ASP A 74 9.93 18.16 11.23
CA ASP A 74 9.60 19.24 12.18
C ASP A 74 8.33 19.01 13.04
N ARG A 75 7.49 18.02 12.69
CA ARG A 75 6.30 17.66 13.48
C ARG A 75 6.46 16.40 14.32
N LEU A 76 7.56 15.67 14.15
CA LEU A 76 7.81 14.42 14.87
C LEU A 76 7.94 14.65 16.39
N ASP A 77 8.45 15.82 16.79
CA ASP A 77 8.59 16.17 18.21
C ASP A 77 7.22 16.30 18.90
N SER A 78 6.23 16.87 18.21
CA SER A 78 4.88 17.04 18.75
C SER A 78 4.14 15.72 18.93
N VAL A 79 4.29 14.77 18.01
CA VAL A 79 3.66 13.44 18.11
C VAL A 79 4.37 12.54 19.13
N THR A 80 5.67 12.73 19.35
CA THR A 80 6.43 12.01 20.40
C THR A 80 6.04 12.48 21.81
N GLY A 81 5.54 13.71 21.94
CA GLY A 81 4.95 14.23 23.18
C GLY A 81 3.69 13.47 23.62
N ASP A 82 2.85 13.06 22.66
CA ASP A 82 1.60 12.34 22.91
C ASP A 82 1.80 10.82 23.03
N ARG A 83 2.66 10.41 23.97
CA ARG A 83 3.06 9.01 24.19
C ARG A 83 1.87 8.07 24.39
N ARG A 84 0.77 8.53 25.00
CA ARG A 84 -0.43 7.71 25.22
C ARG A 84 -1.12 7.33 23.91
N LEU A 85 -1.20 8.26 22.95
CA LEU A 85 -1.73 8.00 21.61
C LEU A 85 -0.77 7.13 20.81
N LEU A 86 0.53 7.39 20.91
CA LEU A 86 1.57 6.59 20.23
C LEU A 86 1.56 5.13 20.70
N LEU A 87 1.57 4.89 22.01
CA LEU A 87 1.50 3.55 22.59
C LEU A 87 0.18 2.86 22.26
N GLY A 88 -0.95 3.59 22.31
CA GLY A 88 -2.25 3.04 21.94
C GLY A 88 -2.30 2.61 20.48
N SER A 89 -1.81 3.46 19.57
CA SER A 89 -1.71 3.16 18.14
C SER A 89 -0.79 1.96 17.88
N LEU A 90 0.36 1.89 18.56
CA LEU A 90 1.29 0.78 18.41
C LEU A 90 0.68 -0.53 18.93
N LEU A 91 0.08 -0.54 20.12
CA LEU A 91 -0.61 -1.71 20.66
C LEU A 91 -1.76 -2.16 19.75
N LEU A 92 -2.56 -1.23 19.24
CA LEU A 92 -3.67 -1.56 18.36
C LEU A 92 -3.18 -2.09 17.00
N ASN A 93 -2.21 -1.41 16.37
CA ASN A 93 -1.72 -1.78 15.05
C ASN A 93 -0.85 -3.05 15.06
N TRP A 94 -0.04 -3.25 16.12
CA TRP A 94 0.90 -4.38 16.19
C TRP A 94 0.44 -5.56 17.04
N ILE A 95 -0.40 -5.37 18.06
CA ILE A 95 -0.88 -6.50 18.87
C ILE A 95 -2.30 -6.87 18.46
N VAL A 96 -3.20 -5.90 18.38
CA VAL A 96 -4.59 -6.19 18.03
C VAL A 96 -4.73 -6.55 16.55
N GLY A 97 -3.96 -5.91 15.66
CA GLY A 97 -3.93 -6.23 14.23
C GLY A 97 -3.65 -7.72 13.92
N PRO A 98 -2.60 -8.34 14.50
CA PRO A 98 -2.33 -9.78 14.34
C PRO A 98 -3.18 -10.71 15.20
N ALA A 99 -3.78 -10.21 16.30
CA ALA A 99 -4.58 -11.01 17.21
C ALA A 99 -6.06 -11.11 16.80
N LEU A 100 -6.54 -10.22 15.93
CA LEU A 100 -7.85 -10.28 15.26
C LEU A 100 -7.76 -11.09 13.97
#